data_AF-A0A9W7PCT8-F1
#
_entry.id   AF-A0A9W7PCT8-F1
#
_cell.length_a   1.000
_cell.length_b   1.000
_cell.length_c   1.000
_cell.angle_alpha   90.00
_cell.angle_beta   90.00
_cell.angle_gamma   90.00
#
_symmetry.space_group_name_H-M   'P 1'
#
loop_
_entity.id
_entity.type
_entity.pdbx_description
1 polymer ?
#
loop_
_entity_poly.entity_id
_entity_poly.type
_entity_poly.pdbx_seq_one_letter_code
_entity_poly.pdbx_strand_id
1 'polypeptide(L)'
;MNIINYEHNNQIIKSKSDFFDSSHFEKIMGIGIRNVDYSKLSEESLVYLFLHDEPSLTKKRSERTKKLYLDDLSHFLRYIKESIGTIHELSHNEMEIYFYKLSKQYAATTLRRKKSVVQQFLKYIYKNNGLTDDYSSRLKKVSVKKEELVNRDLFPEEVNQVLNALKQSNYFVYTTFFILTTTGLRIEEIATAKWSDLVYHASLNSYLLRVVGKGNKAREVRIFEDTLDAIHQVRRLRKQTIELDASCTSAFLPKADGTNYRADYLSTLVAEKIESTNLPFLHYRQDRITPHTCRHFLANYLMEKGVELKKIRDYLGHESIMTTERYLREQTRRQNMATIHMGNSLF
;
A
#
# COMPACT_ATOMS: atom_id res chain seq x y z
N MET A 1 40.00 7.34 -16.19
CA MET A 1 38.85 8.00 -15.52
C MET A 1 39.26 8.21 -14.08
N ASN A 2 39.30 9.46 -13.60
CA ASN A 2 39.66 9.75 -12.21
C ASN A 2 38.49 9.34 -11.32
N ILE A 3 38.69 8.34 -10.47
CA ILE A 3 37.75 7.98 -9.42
C ILE A 3 37.82 9.09 -8.35
N ILE A 4 36.67 9.69 -8.02
CA ILE A 4 36.57 10.84 -7.12
C ILE A 4 35.97 10.40 -5.79
N ASN A 5 36.65 10.75 -4.70
CA ASN A 5 36.09 10.66 -3.36
C ASN A 5 35.19 11.89 -3.10
N TYR A 6 33.90 11.77 -3.46
CA TYR A 6 32.96 12.89 -3.43
C TYR A 6 32.59 13.34 -2.01
N GLU A 7 32.56 12.41 -1.04
CA GLU A 7 32.22 12.72 0.35
C GLU A 7 33.29 13.49 1.11
N HIS A 8 34.57 13.18 0.86
CA HIS A 8 35.65 13.85 1.60
C HIS A 8 35.67 15.36 1.35
N ASN A 9 35.11 15.80 0.22
CA ASN A 9 34.97 17.21 -0.15
C ASN A 9 33.55 17.78 0.07
N ASN A 10 32.55 16.95 0.38
CA ASN A 10 31.15 17.38 0.55
C ASN A 10 30.42 16.52 1.60
N GLN A 11 30.00 17.12 2.72
CA GLN A 11 29.01 16.48 3.61
C GLN A 11 27.65 16.42 2.90
N ILE A 12 27.31 15.26 2.32
CA ILE A 12 26.10 15.06 1.51
C ILE A 12 24.82 15.10 2.36
N ILE A 13 24.87 14.56 3.58
CA ILE A 13 23.71 14.42 4.46
C ILE A 13 24.01 15.04 5.83
N LYS A 14 23.21 16.02 6.25
CA LYS A 14 23.27 16.65 7.57
C LYS A 14 21.98 16.43 8.37
N SER A 15 20.88 16.16 7.68
CA SER A 15 19.56 15.98 8.26
C SER A 15 18.71 14.96 7.49
N LYS A 16 17.61 14.48 8.10
CA LYS A 16 16.69 13.54 7.43
C LYS A 16 16.02 14.12 6.18
N SER A 17 15.87 15.44 6.05
CA SER A 17 15.30 16.06 4.85
C SER A 17 16.23 15.97 3.64
N ASP A 18 17.54 15.92 3.88
CA ASP A 18 18.55 15.93 2.81
C ASP A 18 18.51 14.65 1.97
N PHE A 19 17.99 13.54 2.54
CA PHE A 19 17.76 12.29 1.81
C PHE A 19 16.77 12.42 0.64
N PHE A 20 15.93 13.45 0.65
CA PHE A 20 14.89 13.65 -0.37
C PHE A 20 15.23 14.82 -1.32
N ASP A 21 16.28 15.58 -1.05
CA ASP A 21 16.78 16.62 -1.94
C ASP A 21 17.62 16.02 -3.08
N SER A 22 17.30 16.35 -4.33
CA SER A 22 18.05 15.89 -5.51
C SER A 22 19.27 16.74 -5.85
N SER A 23 19.47 17.89 -5.19
CA SER A 23 20.52 18.86 -5.54
C SER A 23 21.94 18.27 -5.51
N HIS A 24 22.23 17.41 -4.55
CA HIS A 24 23.50 16.69 -4.47
C HIS A 24 23.62 15.61 -5.55
N PHE A 25 22.53 14.88 -5.82
CA PHE A 25 22.48 13.86 -6.85
C PHE A 25 22.75 14.44 -8.24
N GLU A 26 22.17 15.61 -8.56
CA GLU A 26 22.41 16.30 -9.84
C GLU A 26 23.88 16.70 -10.02
N LYS A 27 24.54 17.16 -8.94
CA LYS A 27 25.98 17.45 -8.95
C LYS A 27 26.82 16.18 -9.17
N ILE A 28 26.45 15.06 -8.52
CA ILE A 28 27.12 13.77 -8.69
C ILE A 28 26.94 13.24 -10.12
N MET A 29 25.75 13.41 -10.70
CA MET A 29 25.49 13.05 -12.09
C MET A 29 26.30 13.90 -13.07
N GLY A 30 26.51 15.19 -12.80
CA GLY A 30 27.39 16.06 -13.59
C GLY A 30 28.86 15.64 -13.59
N ILE A 31 29.33 15.01 -12.51
CA ILE A 31 30.69 14.45 -12.38
C ILE A 31 30.79 13.04 -13.01
N GLY A 32 29.64 12.39 -13.23
CA GLY A 32 29.50 11.04 -13.72
C GLY A 32 29.48 10.04 -12.57
N ILE A 33 28.29 9.48 -12.27
CA ILE A 33 28.06 8.59 -11.13
C ILE A 33 28.95 7.33 -11.10
N ARG A 34 29.44 6.91 -12.27
CA ARG A 34 30.39 5.79 -12.43
C ARG A 34 31.81 6.11 -11.96
N ASN A 35 32.11 7.39 -11.70
CA ASN A 35 33.40 7.85 -11.21
C ASN A 35 33.43 7.95 -9.68
N VAL A 36 32.35 7.59 -8.98
CA VAL A 36 32.28 7.62 -7.51
C VAL A 36 32.82 6.31 -6.92
N ASP A 37 33.70 6.41 -5.93
CA ASP A 37 34.22 5.24 -5.19
C ASP A 37 33.24 4.82 -4.08
N TYR A 38 32.33 3.88 -4.37
CA TYR A 38 31.33 3.42 -3.39
C TYR A 38 31.95 2.70 -2.18
N SER A 39 33.20 2.24 -2.27
CA SER A 39 33.87 1.56 -1.15
C SER A 39 34.34 2.52 -0.05
N LYS A 40 34.32 3.82 -0.33
CA LYS A 40 34.76 4.89 0.59
C LYS A 40 33.62 5.80 1.05
N LEU A 41 32.40 5.51 0.62
CA LEU A 41 31.22 6.30 1.00
C LEU A 41 30.71 5.85 2.37
N SER A 42 30.26 6.81 3.18
CA SER A 42 29.47 6.54 4.38
C SER A 42 28.18 5.80 4.05
N GLU A 43 27.65 5.10 5.04
CA GLU A 43 26.38 4.40 4.91
C GLU A 43 25.23 5.36 4.54
N GLU A 44 25.24 6.59 5.04
CA GLU A 44 24.26 7.62 4.69
C GLU A 44 24.31 7.98 3.20
N SER A 45 25.49 8.15 2.62
CA SER A 45 25.62 8.47 1.19
C SER A 45 25.30 7.29 0.29
N LEU A 46 25.61 6.07 0.73
CA LEU A 46 25.17 4.85 0.03
C LEU A 46 23.64 4.80 -0.03
N VAL A 47 22.95 5.10 1.07
CA VAL A 47 21.47 5.18 1.09
C VAL A 47 20.95 6.31 0.21
N TYR A 48 21.58 7.49 0.25
CA TYR A 48 21.21 8.61 -0.60
C TYR A 48 21.26 8.23 -2.09
N LEU A 49 22.39 7.70 -2.54
CA LEU A 49 22.58 7.27 -3.92
C LEU A 49 21.58 6.17 -4.31
N PHE A 50 21.36 5.19 -3.43
CA PHE A 50 20.33 4.17 -3.67
C PHE A 50 18.93 4.77 -3.86
N LEU A 51 18.52 5.77 -3.08
CA LEU A 51 17.19 6.37 -3.19
C LEU A 51 17.02 7.26 -4.44
N HIS A 52 18.11 7.74 -5.03
CA HIS A 52 18.13 8.70 -6.14
C HIS A 52 18.66 8.17 -7.47
N ASP A 53 19.39 7.07 -7.49
CA ASP A 53 19.95 6.46 -8.70
C ASP A 53 19.22 5.18 -9.10
N GLU A 54 18.85 4.34 -8.13
CA GLU A 54 18.31 3.00 -8.40
C GLU A 54 17.08 3.09 -9.34
N PRO A 55 17.17 2.59 -10.58
CA PRO A 55 16.14 2.81 -11.61
C PRO A 55 14.75 2.30 -11.21
N SER A 56 14.70 1.30 -10.33
CA SER A 56 13.45 0.77 -9.78
C SER A 56 12.75 1.70 -8.78
N LEU A 57 13.47 2.70 -8.24
CA LEU A 57 13.00 3.71 -7.30
C LEU A 57 12.78 5.09 -7.93
N THR A 58 13.63 5.49 -8.88
CA THR A 58 13.68 6.86 -9.42
C THR A 58 12.57 7.22 -10.38
N LYS A 59 12.10 6.27 -11.20
CA LYS A 59 11.09 6.53 -12.25
C LYS A 59 9.65 6.13 -11.89
N LYS A 60 9.41 5.45 -10.76
CA LYS A 60 8.13 4.73 -10.55
C LYS A 60 7.55 4.73 -9.13
N ARG A 61 8.19 5.32 -8.12
CA ARG A 61 7.77 5.17 -6.71
C ARG A 61 7.51 6.52 -6.03
N SER A 62 6.43 6.58 -5.25
CA SER A 62 6.05 7.77 -4.48
C SER A 62 7.08 8.09 -3.39
N GLU A 63 7.16 9.36 -2.95
CA GLU A 63 7.97 9.77 -1.80
C GLU A 63 7.69 8.94 -0.55
N ARG A 64 6.43 8.54 -0.34
CA ARG A 64 6.03 7.63 0.74
C ARG A 64 6.79 6.30 0.68
N THR A 65 7.00 5.76 -0.52
CA THR A 65 7.80 4.54 -0.70
C THR A 65 9.26 4.79 -0.36
N LYS A 66 9.84 5.92 -0.79
CA LYS A 66 11.21 6.31 -0.44
C LYS A 66 11.39 6.43 1.08
N LYS A 67 10.44 7.08 1.78
CA LYS A 67 10.42 7.16 3.25
C LYS A 67 10.40 5.79 3.93
N LEU A 68 9.56 4.87 3.46
CA LEU A 68 9.51 3.50 4.00
C LEU A 68 10.82 2.73 3.78
N TYR A 69 11.49 2.96 2.65
CA TYR A 69 12.78 2.34 2.35
C TYR A 69 13.88 2.93 3.23
N LEU A 70 13.90 4.26 3.39
CA LEU A 70 14.80 4.95 4.31
C LEU A 70 14.67 4.40 5.73
N ASP A 71 13.45 4.33 6.28
CA ASP A 71 13.23 3.79 7.63
C ASP A 71 13.69 2.33 7.77
N ASP A 72 13.40 1.48 6.78
CA ASP A 72 13.83 0.09 6.79
C ASP A 72 15.37 -0.04 6.73
N LEU A 73 16.03 0.79 5.92
CA LEU A 73 17.49 0.80 5.79
C LEU A 73 18.17 1.42 7.01
N SER A 74 17.64 2.49 7.60
CA SER A 74 18.17 3.07 8.84
C SER A 74 18.15 2.05 9.98
N HIS A 75 17.11 1.22 10.06
CA HIS A 75 17.07 0.12 11.04
C HIS A 75 18.13 -0.94 10.77
N PHE A 76 18.41 -1.27 9.52
CA PHE A 76 19.46 -2.20 9.14
C PHE A 76 20.86 -1.64 9.42
N LEU A 77 21.15 -0.42 8.98
CA LEU A 77 22.44 0.21 9.16
C LEU A 77 22.79 0.48 10.62
N ARG A 78 21.79 0.84 11.44
CA ARG A 78 22.00 0.92 12.90
C ARG A 78 22.46 -0.42 13.48
N TYR A 79 21.83 -1.52 13.07
CA TYR A 79 22.26 -2.85 13.51
C TYR A 79 23.69 -3.17 13.05
N ILE A 80 24.05 -2.85 11.81
CA ILE A 80 25.41 -3.05 11.29
C ILE A 80 26.41 -2.24 12.11
N LYS A 81 26.13 -0.97 12.36
CA LYS A 81 26.98 -0.09 13.18
C LYS A 81 27.18 -0.61 14.60
N GLU A 82 26.14 -1.15 15.21
CA GLU A 82 26.18 -1.72 16.56
C GLU A 82 26.88 -3.09 16.63
N SER A 83 26.91 -3.85 15.53
CA SER A 83 27.43 -5.23 15.50
C SER A 83 28.85 -5.34 14.97
N ILE A 84 29.12 -4.74 13.81
CA ILE A 84 30.38 -4.82 13.09
C ILE A 84 30.97 -3.45 12.73
N GLY A 85 30.30 -2.35 13.10
CA GLY A 85 30.80 -1.00 12.87
C GLY A 85 30.47 -0.45 11.48
N THR A 86 30.81 -1.16 10.40
CA THR A 86 30.61 -0.69 9.03
C THR A 86 30.01 -1.73 8.09
N ILE A 87 29.27 -1.25 7.08
CA ILE A 87 28.70 -2.12 6.03
C ILE A 87 29.77 -2.77 5.13
N HIS A 88 30.98 -2.19 5.06
CA HIS A 88 32.05 -2.74 4.22
C HIS A 88 32.66 -4.03 4.80
N GLU A 89 32.48 -4.27 6.09
CA GLU A 89 32.90 -5.50 6.80
C GLU A 89 31.78 -6.54 6.89
N LEU A 90 30.66 -6.31 6.19
CA LEU A 90 29.52 -7.21 6.20
C LEU A 90 29.92 -8.62 5.80
N SER A 91 29.44 -9.64 6.52
CA SER A 91 29.51 -11.03 6.08
C SER A 91 28.13 -11.67 6.00
N HIS A 92 28.09 -12.87 5.43
CA HIS A 92 26.87 -13.68 5.34
C HIS A 92 26.30 -14.03 6.72
N ASN A 93 27.16 -14.21 7.72
CA ASN A 93 26.74 -14.60 9.07
C ASN A 93 25.96 -13.47 9.77
N GLU A 94 26.43 -12.21 9.68
CA GLU A 94 25.69 -11.07 10.26
C GLU A 94 24.32 -10.90 9.61
N MET A 95 24.21 -11.17 8.31
CA MET A 95 22.94 -11.12 7.59
C MET A 95 21.95 -12.18 8.08
N GLU A 96 22.43 -13.41 8.35
CA GLU A 96 21.59 -14.46 8.94
C GLU A 96 21.15 -14.09 10.36
N ILE A 97 22.05 -13.60 11.19
CA ILE A 97 21.75 -13.15 12.57
C ILE A 97 20.73 -12.00 12.55
N TYR A 98 20.91 -11.00 11.68
CA TYR A 98 20.01 -9.87 11.55
C TYR A 98 18.59 -10.31 11.21
N PHE A 99 18.43 -11.13 10.17
CA PHE A 99 17.11 -11.59 9.76
C PHE A 99 16.50 -12.60 10.73
N TYR A 100 17.30 -13.36 11.46
CA TYR A 100 16.82 -14.18 12.57
C TYR A 100 16.22 -13.30 13.68
N LYS A 101 16.91 -12.24 14.11
CA LYS A 101 16.40 -11.27 15.10
C LYS A 101 15.09 -10.63 14.63
N LEU A 102 15.04 -10.17 13.37
CA LEU A 102 13.82 -9.59 12.79
C LEU A 102 12.66 -10.60 12.75
N SER A 103 12.94 -11.89 12.50
CA SER A 103 11.89 -12.91 12.43
C SER A 103 11.17 -13.15 13.75
N LYS A 104 11.82 -12.81 14.88
CA LYS A 104 11.21 -12.86 16.22
C LYS A 104 10.36 -11.63 16.54
N GLN A 105 10.55 -10.53 15.82
CA GLN A 105 9.91 -9.25 16.10
C GLN A 105 8.78 -8.91 15.13
N TYR A 106 8.84 -9.41 13.90
CA TYR A 106 7.93 -9.00 12.84
C TYR A 106 7.21 -10.19 12.20
N ALA A 107 5.95 -9.96 11.84
CA ALA A 107 5.20 -10.87 11.00
C ALA A 107 5.93 -11.16 9.66
N ALA A 108 5.71 -12.35 9.10
CA ALA A 108 6.42 -12.82 7.90
C ALA A 108 6.28 -11.88 6.69
N THR A 109 5.14 -11.20 6.54
CA THR A 109 4.90 -10.20 5.49
C THR A 109 5.78 -8.96 5.64
N THR A 110 5.88 -8.42 6.85
CA THR A 110 6.75 -7.28 7.19
C THR A 110 8.21 -7.67 7.05
N LEU A 111 8.59 -8.86 7.52
CA LEU A 111 9.94 -9.41 7.36
C LEU A 111 10.31 -9.54 5.88
N ARG A 112 9.40 -10.05 5.04
CA ARG A 112 9.62 -10.16 3.59
C ARG A 112 9.85 -8.79 2.94
N ARG A 113 9.09 -7.77 3.34
CA ARG A 113 9.28 -6.39 2.85
C ARG A 113 10.65 -5.86 3.24
N LYS A 114 10.99 -5.88 4.54
CA LYS A 114 12.29 -5.41 5.05
C LYS A 114 13.45 -6.12 4.34
N LYS A 115 13.37 -7.45 4.22
CA LYS A 115 14.35 -8.26 3.49
C LYS A 115 14.49 -7.87 2.03
N SER A 116 13.37 -7.62 1.34
CA SER A 116 13.38 -7.16 -0.05
C SER A 116 14.03 -5.78 -0.21
N VAL A 117 13.86 -4.86 0.74
CA VAL A 117 14.49 -3.53 0.72
C VAL A 117 16.01 -3.67 0.89
N VAL A 118 16.44 -4.37 1.94
CA VAL A 118 17.87 -4.62 2.21
C VAL A 118 18.55 -5.36 1.06
N GLN A 119 17.90 -6.37 0.48
CA GLN A 119 18.44 -7.11 -0.66
C GLN A 119 18.66 -6.20 -1.88
N GLN A 120 17.70 -5.32 -2.20
CA GLN A 120 17.86 -4.37 -3.31
C GLN A 120 19.01 -3.39 -3.04
N PHE A 121 19.12 -2.90 -1.81
CA PHE A 121 20.18 -1.99 -1.40
C PHE A 121 21.57 -2.62 -1.50
N LEU A 122 21.78 -3.82 -0.93
CA LEU A 122 23.05 -4.53 -1.02
C LEU A 122 23.43 -4.85 -2.48
N LYS A 123 22.44 -5.27 -3.29
CA LYS A 123 22.65 -5.51 -4.72
C LYS A 123 23.06 -4.25 -5.46
N TYR A 124 22.49 -3.10 -5.11
CA TYR A 124 22.86 -1.82 -5.69
C TYR A 124 24.29 -1.43 -5.34
N ILE A 125 24.70 -1.53 -4.07
CA ILE A 125 26.07 -1.20 -3.66
C ILE A 125 27.08 -2.15 -4.30
N TYR A 126 26.80 -3.46 -4.30
CA TYR A 126 27.68 -4.46 -4.91
C TYR A 126 27.89 -4.21 -6.41
N LYS A 127 26.82 -3.91 -7.16
CA LYS A 127 26.91 -3.57 -8.59
C LYS A 127 27.75 -2.33 -8.88
N ASN A 128 27.86 -1.43 -7.91
CA ASN A 128 28.67 -0.21 -7.99
C ASN A 128 30.03 -0.39 -7.28
N ASN A 129 30.45 -1.63 -7.02
CA ASN A 129 31.75 -1.99 -6.44
C ASN A 129 32.00 -1.46 -5.01
N GLY A 130 30.94 -1.17 -4.24
CA GLY A 130 31.08 -0.73 -2.84
C GLY A 130 31.18 -1.86 -1.81
N LEU A 131 30.90 -3.10 -2.22
CA LEU A 131 31.00 -4.31 -1.38
C LEU A 131 31.91 -5.34 -2.04
N THR A 132 32.62 -6.10 -1.22
CA THR A 132 33.56 -7.14 -1.66
C THR A 132 32.88 -8.39 -2.21
N ASP A 133 31.65 -8.69 -1.79
CA ASP A 133 30.86 -9.84 -2.23
C ASP A 133 29.36 -9.50 -2.36
N ASP A 134 28.60 -10.32 -3.09
CA ASP A 134 27.16 -10.18 -3.28
C ASP A 134 26.38 -10.82 -2.12
N TYR A 135 26.32 -10.10 -1.00
CA TYR A 135 25.51 -10.47 0.17
C TYR A 135 23.99 -10.45 -0.08
N SER A 136 23.54 -9.96 -1.25
CA SER A 136 22.13 -9.95 -1.63
C SER A 136 21.66 -11.32 -2.15
N SER A 137 22.55 -12.08 -2.78
CA SER A 137 22.23 -13.30 -3.52
C SER A 137 21.84 -14.49 -2.63
N ARG A 138 22.47 -14.62 -1.45
CA ARG A 138 22.31 -15.76 -0.52
C ARG A 138 21.20 -15.57 0.51
N LEU A 139 20.45 -14.49 0.43
CA LEU A 139 19.31 -14.23 1.30
C LEU A 139 18.18 -15.22 1.02
N LYS A 140 18.10 -16.30 1.82
CA LYS A 140 17.05 -17.33 1.75
C LYS A 140 15.67 -16.68 1.64
N LYS A 141 14.86 -17.09 0.66
CA LYS A 141 13.49 -16.57 0.53
C LYS A 141 12.75 -16.82 1.84
N VAL A 142 12.18 -15.76 2.42
CA VAL A 142 11.24 -15.92 3.54
C VAL A 142 10.01 -16.58 2.94
N SER A 143 9.91 -17.89 3.13
CA SER A 143 8.69 -18.63 2.84
C SER A 143 7.67 -18.14 3.85
N VAL A 144 6.80 -17.25 3.40
CA VAL A 144 5.53 -17.06 4.10
C VAL A 144 4.81 -18.38 3.84
N LYS A 145 4.70 -19.24 4.86
CA LYS A 145 3.74 -20.34 4.80
C LYS A 145 2.45 -19.68 4.32
N LYS A 146 1.94 -20.12 3.17
CA LYS A 146 0.56 -19.80 2.80
C LYS A 146 -0.25 -20.53 3.86
N GLU A 147 -0.36 -19.93 5.05
CA GLU A 147 -1.47 -20.19 5.94
C GLU A 147 -2.68 -20.09 5.02
N GLU A 148 -3.39 -21.22 4.94
CA GLU A 148 -4.65 -21.35 4.22
C GLU A 148 -5.35 -20.02 4.30
N LEU A 149 -5.62 -19.38 3.15
CA LEU A 149 -6.20 -18.04 3.09
C LEU A 149 -7.31 -18.00 4.15
N VAL A 150 -6.99 -17.40 5.30
CA VAL A 150 -7.93 -17.28 6.40
C VAL A 150 -9.10 -16.57 5.78
N ASN A 151 -10.32 -16.98 6.11
CA ASN A 151 -11.53 -16.39 5.55
C ASN A 151 -11.59 -14.91 6.00
N ARG A 152 -10.89 -14.06 5.26
CA ARG A 152 -10.70 -12.63 5.51
C ARG A 152 -11.85 -11.83 4.94
N ASP A 153 -12.70 -12.47 4.16
CA ASP A 153 -13.73 -11.81 3.41
C ASP A 153 -14.90 -11.45 4.31
N LEU A 154 -15.69 -10.48 3.83
CA LEU A 154 -16.98 -10.19 4.41
C LEU A 154 -18.05 -10.93 3.64
N PHE A 155 -19.14 -11.26 4.32
CA PHE A 155 -20.38 -11.68 3.69
C PHE A 155 -21.35 -10.49 3.56
N PRO A 156 -22.30 -10.52 2.61
CA PRO A 156 -23.29 -9.44 2.46
C PRO A 156 -24.03 -9.11 3.75
N GLU A 157 -24.35 -10.12 4.56
CA GLU A 157 -25.03 -9.98 5.85
C GLU A 157 -24.15 -9.26 6.88
N GLU A 158 -22.84 -9.55 6.91
CA GLU A 158 -21.88 -8.86 7.77
C GLU A 158 -21.72 -7.39 7.37
N VAL A 159 -21.67 -7.11 6.07
CA VAL A 159 -21.62 -5.74 5.54
C VAL A 159 -22.86 -4.95 5.97
N ASN A 160 -24.05 -5.54 5.85
CA ASN A 160 -25.29 -4.91 6.27
C ASN A 160 -25.34 -4.65 7.78
N GLN A 161 -24.88 -5.59 8.61
CA GLN A 161 -24.79 -5.39 10.06
C GLN A 161 -23.86 -4.22 10.42
N VAL A 162 -22.69 -4.15 9.80
CA VAL A 162 -21.72 -3.04 10.01
C VAL A 162 -22.30 -1.72 9.54
N LEU A 163 -22.93 -1.68 8.36
CA LEU A 163 -23.60 -0.48 7.84
C LEU A 163 -24.68 0.01 8.80
N ASN A 164 -25.55 -0.88 9.29
CA ASN A 164 -26.62 -0.52 10.22
C ASN A 164 -26.08 0.03 11.54
N ALA A 165 -25.08 -0.62 12.13
CA ALA A 165 -24.45 -0.17 13.37
C ALA A 165 -23.73 1.18 13.20
N LEU A 166 -22.99 1.37 12.11
CA LEU A 166 -22.29 2.62 11.83
C LEU A 166 -23.26 3.75 11.49
N LYS A 167 -24.38 3.48 10.81
CA LYS A 167 -25.36 4.51 10.45
C LYS A 167 -25.92 5.23 11.69
N GLN A 168 -26.07 4.48 12.78
CA GLN A 168 -26.55 5.00 14.07
C GLN A 168 -25.45 5.66 14.90
N SER A 169 -24.23 5.12 14.88
CA SER A 169 -23.14 5.54 15.78
C SER A 169 -22.18 6.57 15.17
N ASN A 170 -21.89 6.48 13.88
CA ASN A 170 -20.94 7.34 13.19
C ASN A 170 -21.25 7.43 11.68
N TYR A 171 -22.06 8.42 11.30
CA TYR A 171 -22.52 8.58 9.93
C TYR A 171 -21.38 8.82 8.91
N PHE A 172 -20.28 9.45 9.34
CA PHE A 172 -19.10 9.66 8.49
C PHE A 172 -18.40 8.33 8.14
N VAL A 173 -18.19 7.48 9.15
CA VAL A 173 -17.60 6.15 8.92
C VAL A 173 -18.58 5.22 8.20
N TYR A 174 -19.88 5.30 8.48
CA TYR A 174 -20.92 4.64 7.68
C TYR A 174 -20.75 4.96 6.19
N THR A 175 -20.71 6.25 5.85
CA THR A 175 -20.57 6.70 4.46
C THR A 175 -19.26 6.22 3.85
N THR A 176 -18.16 6.32 4.59
CA THR A 176 -16.84 5.85 4.12
C THR A 176 -16.83 4.34 3.86
N PHE A 177 -17.39 3.55 4.78
CA PHE A 177 -17.53 2.11 4.63
C PHE A 177 -18.46 1.74 3.47
N PHE A 178 -19.56 2.46 3.31
CA PHE A 178 -20.51 2.25 2.23
C PHE A 178 -19.88 2.50 0.85
N ILE A 179 -19.08 3.56 0.70
CA ILE A 179 -18.29 3.80 -0.52
C ILE A 179 -17.33 2.65 -0.76
N LEU A 180 -16.57 2.23 0.26
CA LEU A 180 -15.57 1.17 0.13
C LEU A 180 -16.19 -0.16 -0.35
N THR A 181 -17.35 -0.54 0.18
CA THR A 181 -18.01 -1.82 -0.14
C THR A 181 -18.79 -1.79 -1.46
N THR A 182 -19.23 -0.63 -1.94
CA THR A 182 -19.97 -0.50 -3.21
C THR A 182 -19.08 -0.18 -4.41
N THR A 183 -18.00 0.57 -4.20
CA THR A 183 -17.13 1.07 -5.29
C THR A 183 -15.80 0.33 -5.38
N GLY A 184 -15.35 -0.29 -4.28
CA GLY A 184 -14.04 -0.95 -4.21
C GLY A 184 -12.87 0.02 -4.35
N LEU A 185 -13.09 1.33 -4.17
CA LEU A 185 -12.04 2.34 -4.16
C LEU A 185 -10.98 2.02 -3.08
N ARG A 186 -9.72 2.37 -3.36
CA ARG A 186 -8.68 2.35 -2.32
C ARG A 186 -8.92 3.52 -1.37
N ILE A 187 -8.56 3.35 -0.10
CA ILE A 187 -8.70 4.42 0.89
C ILE A 187 -7.94 5.69 0.50
N GLU A 188 -6.80 5.54 -0.18
CA GLU A 188 -6.01 6.67 -0.70
C GLU A 188 -6.70 7.39 -1.86
N GLU A 189 -7.44 6.66 -2.70
CA GLU A 189 -8.25 7.25 -3.78
C GLU A 189 -9.39 8.09 -3.18
N ILE A 190 -10.08 7.58 -2.16
CA ILE A 190 -11.13 8.32 -1.43
C ILE A 190 -10.54 9.55 -0.72
N ALA A 191 -9.42 9.37 -0.02
CA ALA A 191 -8.80 10.42 0.78
C ALA A 191 -8.22 11.56 -0.06
N THR A 192 -7.86 11.31 -1.33
CA THR A 192 -7.27 12.32 -2.22
C THR A 192 -8.24 12.93 -3.23
N ALA A 193 -9.37 12.26 -3.49
CA ALA A 193 -10.41 12.75 -4.40
C ALA A 193 -10.98 14.11 -3.96
N LYS A 194 -11.29 14.95 -4.94
CA LYS A 194 -11.97 16.24 -4.79
C LYS A 194 -13.41 16.13 -5.23
N TRP A 195 -14.22 17.10 -4.82
CA TRP A 195 -15.61 17.19 -5.25
C TRP A 195 -15.72 17.40 -6.76
N SER A 196 -14.82 18.18 -7.35
CA SER A 196 -14.75 18.39 -8.80
C SER A 196 -14.39 17.13 -9.61
N ASP A 197 -13.89 16.07 -8.96
CA ASP A 197 -13.61 14.79 -9.63
C ASP A 197 -14.90 13.96 -9.86
N LEU A 198 -16.01 14.33 -9.22
CA LEU A 198 -17.32 13.69 -9.40
C LEU A 198 -18.09 14.39 -10.53
N VAL A 199 -18.42 13.63 -11.57
CA VAL A 199 -19.15 14.14 -12.75
C VAL A 199 -20.38 13.30 -13.00
N TYR A 200 -21.49 13.95 -13.36
CA TYR A 200 -22.67 13.26 -13.85
C TYR A 200 -22.56 13.05 -15.37
N HIS A 201 -22.58 11.78 -15.79
CA HIS A 201 -22.56 11.41 -17.21
C HIS A 201 -23.98 11.16 -17.69
N ALA A 202 -24.54 12.12 -18.42
CA ALA A 202 -25.92 12.08 -18.91
C ALA A 202 -26.21 10.86 -19.80
N SER A 203 -25.28 10.47 -20.68
CA SER A 203 -25.46 9.32 -21.58
C SER A 203 -25.52 7.97 -20.85
N LEU A 204 -24.87 7.87 -19.70
CA LEU A 204 -24.84 6.66 -18.87
C LEU A 204 -25.86 6.71 -17.74
N ASN A 205 -26.54 7.85 -17.58
CA ASN A 205 -27.38 8.18 -16.44
C ASN A 205 -26.72 7.77 -15.11
N SER A 206 -25.48 8.22 -14.91
CA SER A 206 -24.67 7.79 -13.76
C SER A 206 -23.65 8.81 -13.32
N TYR A 207 -23.41 8.88 -12.02
CA TYR A 207 -22.30 9.64 -11.45
C TYR A 207 -21.01 8.82 -11.51
N LEU A 208 -19.96 9.41 -12.07
CA LEU A 208 -18.63 8.82 -12.15
C LEU A 208 -17.64 9.67 -11.34
N LEU A 209 -16.92 9.02 -10.45
CA LEU A 209 -15.80 9.62 -9.73
C LEU A 209 -14.50 9.29 -10.47
N ARG A 210 -13.78 10.31 -10.91
CA ARG A 210 -12.43 10.17 -11.45
C ARG A 210 -11.44 10.02 -10.31
N VAL A 211 -10.64 8.95 -10.33
CA VAL A 211 -9.60 8.72 -9.33
C VAL A 211 -8.28 8.39 -9.97
N VAL A 212 -7.19 8.81 -9.33
CA VAL A 212 -5.83 8.47 -9.74
C VAL A 212 -5.34 7.29 -8.90
N GLY A 213 -5.24 6.13 -9.52
CA GLY A 213 -4.79 4.90 -8.88
C GLY A 213 -3.27 4.77 -8.83
N LYS A 214 -2.82 3.61 -8.33
CA LYS A 214 -1.40 3.24 -8.30
C LYS A 214 -0.78 3.33 -9.69
N GLY A 215 0.43 3.88 -9.78
CA GLY A 215 1.13 4.09 -11.05
C GLY A 215 0.67 5.34 -11.81
N ASN A 216 -0.04 6.26 -11.15
CA ASN A 216 -0.56 7.50 -11.72
C ASN A 216 -1.55 7.29 -12.88
N LYS A 217 -2.32 6.19 -12.82
CA LYS A 217 -3.32 5.84 -13.84
C LYS A 217 -4.69 6.32 -13.40
N ALA A 218 -5.32 7.17 -14.20
CA ALA A 218 -6.69 7.59 -13.98
C ALA A 218 -7.67 6.46 -14.33
N ARG A 219 -8.73 6.33 -13.54
CA ARG A 219 -9.90 5.50 -13.83
C ARG A 219 -11.16 6.18 -13.32
N GLU A 220 -12.29 5.84 -13.91
CA GLU A 220 -13.61 6.31 -13.47
C GLU A 220 -14.33 5.18 -12.74
N VAL A 221 -14.94 5.50 -11.61
CA VAL A 221 -15.68 4.56 -10.78
C VAL A 221 -17.09 5.09 -10.60
N ARG A 222 -18.09 4.24 -10.86
CA ARG A 222 -19.49 4.62 -10.68
C ARG A 222 -19.80 4.82 -9.21
N ILE A 223 -20.45 5.93 -8.89
CA ILE A 223 -21.07 6.20 -7.59
C ILE A 223 -22.57 5.97 -7.75
N PHE A 224 -23.12 5.07 -6.94
CA PHE A 224 -24.55 4.77 -6.92
C PHE A 224 -25.32 5.87 -6.18
N GLU A 225 -26.60 6.06 -6.51
CA GLU A 225 -27.45 7.12 -5.94
C GLU A 225 -27.51 7.05 -4.41
N ASP A 226 -27.76 5.86 -3.84
CA ASP A 226 -27.78 5.67 -2.39
C ASP A 226 -26.45 6.05 -1.72
N THR A 227 -25.32 5.75 -2.39
CA THR A 227 -23.99 6.12 -1.90
C THR A 227 -23.77 7.63 -2.01
N LEU A 228 -24.22 8.24 -3.09
CA LEU A 228 -24.16 9.69 -3.31
C LEU A 228 -25.00 10.43 -2.26
N ASP A 229 -26.17 9.92 -1.89
CA ASP A 229 -27.00 10.51 -0.85
C ASP A 229 -26.33 10.51 0.52
N ALA A 230 -25.64 9.41 0.87
CA ALA A 230 -24.83 9.36 2.08
C ALA A 230 -23.68 10.39 2.04
N ILE A 231 -23.02 10.54 0.89
CA ILE A 231 -21.99 11.57 0.67
C ILE A 231 -22.57 12.97 0.83
N HIS A 232 -23.71 13.27 0.19
CA HIS A 232 -24.39 14.55 0.31
C HIS A 232 -24.73 14.87 1.76
N GLN A 233 -25.20 13.90 2.54
CA GLN A 233 -25.49 14.11 3.96
C GLN A 233 -24.22 14.45 4.75
N VAL A 234 -23.10 13.75 4.52
CA VAL A 234 -21.80 14.11 5.13
C VAL A 234 -21.40 15.53 4.75
N ARG A 235 -21.49 15.91 3.48
CA ARG A 235 -21.11 17.24 2.99
C ARG A 235 -21.97 18.34 3.62
N ARG A 236 -23.29 18.14 3.70
CA ARG A 236 -24.22 19.05 4.40
C ARG A 236 -23.84 19.24 5.86
N LEU A 237 -23.56 18.15 6.59
CA LEU A 237 -23.11 18.20 7.99
C LEU A 237 -21.77 18.95 8.16
N ARG A 238 -20.95 19.01 7.11
CA ARG A 238 -19.68 19.75 7.07
C ARG A 238 -19.80 21.13 6.43
N LYS A 239 -21.03 21.58 6.14
CA LYS A 239 -21.32 22.87 5.47
C LYS A 239 -20.61 23.04 4.12
N GLN A 240 -20.47 21.95 3.37
CA GLN A 240 -19.87 21.93 2.04
C GLN A 240 -20.97 21.83 0.97
N THR A 241 -20.71 22.41 -0.21
CA THR A 241 -21.66 22.35 -1.34
C THR A 241 -21.91 20.92 -1.80
N ILE A 242 -23.13 20.63 -2.23
CA ILE A 242 -23.51 19.38 -2.90
C ILE A 242 -23.74 19.57 -4.40
N GLU A 243 -23.68 20.81 -4.89
CA GLU A 243 -23.80 21.10 -6.30
C GLU A 243 -22.52 20.64 -7.00
N LEU A 244 -22.66 19.96 -8.13
CA LEU A 244 -21.52 19.55 -8.92
C LEU A 244 -20.93 20.78 -9.60
N ASP A 245 -19.70 21.10 -9.20
CA ASP A 245 -18.94 22.23 -9.73
C ASP A 245 -17.50 21.78 -10.00
N ALA A 246 -17.10 21.89 -11.26
CA ALA A 246 -15.76 21.53 -11.72
C ALA A 246 -14.65 22.40 -11.09
N SER A 247 -14.99 23.58 -10.55
CA SER A 247 -14.06 24.47 -9.86
C SER A 247 -13.92 24.14 -8.37
N CYS A 248 -14.78 23.28 -7.81
CA CYS A 248 -14.81 22.99 -6.38
C CYS A 248 -13.56 22.20 -5.94
N THR A 249 -12.70 22.85 -5.14
CA THR A 249 -11.46 22.24 -4.64
C THR A 249 -11.63 21.46 -3.34
N SER A 250 -12.81 21.50 -2.72
CA SER A 250 -13.10 20.77 -1.48
C SER A 250 -12.93 19.26 -1.69
N ALA A 251 -12.54 18.55 -0.63
CA ALA A 251 -12.39 17.10 -0.69
C ALA A 251 -13.73 16.43 -1.02
N PHE A 252 -13.66 15.26 -1.66
CA PHE A 252 -14.83 14.42 -1.94
C PHE A 252 -15.56 14.03 -0.64
N LEU A 253 -14.81 13.56 0.36
CA LEU A 253 -15.25 13.39 1.76
C LEU A 253 -14.51 14.38 2.67
N PRO A 254 -15.10 15.56 2.92
CA PRO A 254 -14.39 16.67 3.56
C PRO A 254 -14.40 16.62 5.08
N LYS A 255 -13.36 17.21 5.67
CA LYS A 255 -13.39 17.77 7.03
C LYS A 255 -14.32 18.98 7.09
N ALA A 256 -14.54 19.52 8.28
CA ALA A 256 -15.36 20.74 8.45
C ALA A 256 -14.78 21.96 7.71
N ASP A 257 -13.46 22.01 7.51
CA ASP A 257 -12.75 23.05 6.76
C ASP A 257 -12.69 22.81 5.25
N GLY A 258 -13.37 21.76 4.75
CA GLY A 258 -13.35 21.38 3.33
C GLY A 258 -12.13 20.58 2.89
N THR A 259 -11.13 20.37 3.76
CA THR A 259 -9.87 19.71 3.42
C THR A 259 -9.94 18.18 3.52
N ASN A 260 -8.97 17.53 2.88
CA ASN A 260 -8.84 16.08 2.82
C ASN A 260 -8.35 15.48 4.15
N TYR A 261 -8.85 14.30 4.49
CA TYR A 261 -8.26 13.46 5.54
C TYR A 261 -6.96 12.80 5.05
N ARG A 262 -6.03 12.55 5.98
CA ARG A 262 -4.85 11.72 5.69
C ARG A 262 -5.31 10.27 5.51
N ALA A 263 -4.82 9.59 4.47
CA ALA A 263 -5.32 8.27 4.09
C ALA A 263 -5.09 7.17 5.15
N ASP A 264 -3.95 7.21 5.84
CA ASP A 264 -3.64 6.34 6.99
C ASP A 264 -4.59 6.59 8.16
N TYR A 265 -4.85 7.86 8.51
CA TYR A 265 -5.81 8.23 9.55
C TYR A 265 -7.21 7.74 9.21
N LEU A 266 -7.68 7.98 7.98
CA LEU A 266 -9.00 7.53 7.55
C LEU A 266 -9.12 5.99 7.60
N SER A 267 -8.05 5.28 7.20
CA SER A 267 -8.01 3.81 7.28
C SER A 267 -8.11 3.32 8.72
N THR A 268 -7.34 3.92 9.64
CA THR A 268 -7.37 3.55 11.06
C THR A 268 -8.73 3.87 11.68
N LEU A 269 -9.27 5.07 11.42
CA LEU A 269 -10.57 5.50 11.93
C LEU A 269 -11.69 4.54 11.50
N VAL A 270 -11.72 4.13 10.23
CA VAL A 270 -12.71 3.17 9.74
C VAL A 270 -12.58 1.83 10.48
N ALA A 271 -11.37 1.28 10.58
CA ALA A 271 -11.14 0.00 11.24
C ALA A 271 -11.55 0.04 12.72
N GLU A 272 -11.09 1.05 13.47
CA GLU A 272 -11.40 1.20 14.89
C GLU A 272 -12.89 1.40 15.14
N LYS A 273 -13.58 2.19 14.30
CA LYS A 273 -15.02 2.41 14.47
C LYS A 273 -15.84 1.18 14.14
N ILE A 274 -15.43 0.39 13.15
CA ILE A 274 -16.05 -0.92 12.89
C ILE A 274 -15.85 -1.85 14.10
N GLU A 275 -14.65 -1.94 14.66
CA GLU A 275 -14.38 -2.75 15.86
C GLU A 275 -15.23 -2.30 17.05
N SER A 276 -15.39 -0.99 17.24
CA SER A 276 -16.19 -0.42 18.33
C SER A 276 -17.70 -0.72 18.24
N THR A 277 -18.19 -1.22 17.09
CA THR A 277 -19.60 -1.65 16.97
C THR A 277 -19.89 -2.90 17.80
N ASN A 278 -18.85 -3.65 18.19
CA ASN A 278 -18.95 -4.86 19.02
C ASN A 278 -19.95 -5.91 18.48
N LEU A 279 -20.11 -5.96 17.15
CA LEU A 279 -20.98 -6.93 16.49
C LEU A 279 -20.47 -8.36 16.74
N PRO A 280 -21.35 -9.34 17.03
CA PRO A 280 -20.92 -10.68 17.45
C PRO A 280 -19.95 -11.37 16.50
N PHE A 281 -20.15 -11.21 15.18
CA PHE A 281 -19.29 -11.85 14.19
C PHE A 281 -17.84 -11.34 14.24
N LEU A 282 -17.61 -10.11 14.72
CA LEU A 282 -16.27 -9.52 14.83
C LEU A 282 -15.39 -10.27 15.84
N HIS A 283 -15.99 -10.87 16.88
CA HIS A 283 -15.25 -11.62 17.91
C HIS A 283 -14.62 -12.91 17.38
N TYR A 284 -15.16 -13.46 16.28
CA TYR A 284 -14.68 -14.69 15.67
C TYR A 284 -13.72 -14.45 14.50
N ARG A 285 -13.43 -13.19 14.17
CA ARG A 285 -12.49 -12.84 13.10
C ARG A 285 -11.07 -12.81 13.62
N GLN A 286 -10.16 -13.40 12.85
CA GLN A 286 -8.72 -13.33 13.13
C GLN A 286 -8.11 -11.97 12.78
N ASP A 287 -8.66 -11.30 11.76
CA ASP A 287 -8.17 -10.03 11.23
C ASP A 287 -9.25 -8.94 11.29
N ARG A 288 -8.81 -7.71 11.56
CA ARG A 288 -9.67 -6.52 11.56
C ARG A 288 -10.28 -6.26 10.17
N ILE A 289 -11.47 -5.68 10.14
CA ILE A 289 -12.04 -5.17 8.90
C ILE A 289 -11.32 -3.88 8.52
N THR A 290 -10.68 -3.89 7.35
CA THR A 290 -9.95 -2.74 6.81
C THR A 290 -10.53 -2.33 5.44
N PRO A 291 -10.16 -1.16 4.90
CA PRO A 291 -10.53 -0.80 3.53
C PRO A 291 -10.15 -1.85 2.48
N HIS A 292 -9.07 -2.61 2.71
CA HIS A 292 -8.68 -3.68 1.79
C HIS A 292 -9.64 -4.88 1.87
N THR A 293 -10.14 -5.21 3.07
CA THR A 293 -11.17 -6.21 3.29
C THR A 293 -12.45 -5.89 2.49
N CYS A 294 -12.88 -4.63 2.51
CA CYS A 294 -14.06 -4.17 1.77
C CYS A 294 -13.91 -4.35 0.25
N ARG A 295 -12.69 -4.14 -0.26
CA ARG A 295 -12.39 -4.31 -1.66
C ARG A 295 -12.38 -5.77 -2.10
N HIS A 296 -11.89 -6.67 -1.24
CA HIS A 296 -11.98 -8.12 -1.49
C HIS A 296 -13.44 -8.59 -1.46
N PHE A 297 -14.23 -8.12 -0.49
CA PHE A 297 -15.67 -8.33 -0.47
C PHE A 297 -16.33 -7.98 -1.81
N LEU A 298 -16.10 -6.77 -2.34
CA LEU A 298 -16.73 -6.37 -3.60
C LEU A 298 -16.27 -7.25 -4.77
N ALA A 299 -14.98 -7.61 -4.84
CA ALA A 299 -14.46 -8.48 -5.89
C ALA A 299 -15.16 -9.85 -5.88
N ASN A 300 -15.33 -10.44 -4.70
CA ASN A 300 -16.01 -11.72 -4.53
C ASN A 300 -17.50 -11.61 -4.81
N TYR A 301 -18.15 -10.58 -4.27
CA TYR A 301 -19.57 -10.34 -4.48
C TYR A 301 -19.91 -10.21 -5.97
N LEU A 302 -19.13 -9.45 -6.74
CA LEU A 302 -19.32 -9.33 -8.19
C LEU A 302 -19.10 -10.67 -8.92
N MET A 303 -18.13 -11.47 -8.47
CA MET A 303 -17.89 -12.80 -9.04
C MET A 303 -19.05 -13.76 -8.77
N GLU A 304 -19.58 -13.78 -7.56
CA GLU A 304 -20.77 -14.57 -7.19
C GLU A 304 -22.01 -14.15 -7.98
N LYS A 305 -22.10 -12.87 -8.34
CA LYS A 305 -23.12 -12.34 -9.26
C LYS A 305 -22.84 -12.63 -10.74
N GLY A 306 -21.81 -13.41 -11.07
CA GLY A 306 -21.49 -13.85 -12.42
C GLY A 306 -20.76 -12.81 -13.28
N VAL A 307 -20.19 -11.75 -12.69
CA VAL A 307 -19.41 -10.77 -13.45
C VAL A 307 -18.08 -11.39 -13.85
N GLU A 308 -17.74 -11.29 -15.14
CA GLU A 308 -16.49 -11.80 -15.68
C GLU A 308 -15.27 -11.18 -14.97
N LEU A 309 -14.30 -12.03 -14.60
CA LEU A 309 -13.07 -11.64 -13.89
C LEU A 309 -12.34 -10.45 -14.54
N LYS A 310 -12.32 -10.41 -15.88
CA LYS A 310 -11.70 -9.32 -16.63
C LYS A 310 -12.38 -7.98 -16.35
N LYS A 311 -13.72 -7.95 -16.32
CA LYS A 311 -14.50 -6.76 -15.98
C LYS A 311 -14.29 -6.34 -14.53
N ILE A 312 -14.24 -7.29 -13.59
CA ILE A 312 -13.95 -7.00 -12.17
C ILE A 312 -12.56 -6.38 -12.02
N ARG A 313 -11.55 -6.93 -12.72
CA ARG A 313 -10.17 -6.44 -12.69
C ARG A 313 -10.06 -5.02 -13.23
N ASP A 314 -10.68 -4.77 -14.38
CA ASP A 314 -10.67 -3.46 -15.04
C ASP A 314 -11.43 -2.44 -14.17
N TYR A 315 -12.59 -2.83 -13.63
CA TYR A 315 -13.38 -2.03 -12.69
C TYR A 315 -12.58 -1.64 -11.46
N LEU A 316 -11.84 -2.57 -10.84
CA LEU A 316 -11.07 -2.32 -9.62
C LEU A 316 -9.69 -1.65 -9.91
N GLY A 317 -9.14 -1.76 -11.12
CA GLY A 317 -7.84 -1.19 -11.47
C GLY A 317 -6.65 -1.91 -10.80
N HIS A 318 -6.58 -3.24 -10.94
CA HIS A 318 -5.43 -4.05 -10.49
C HIS A 318 -4.33 -4.11 -11.55
N GLU A 319 -3.09 -3.75 -11.19
CA GLU A 319 -1.91 -3.82 -12.09
C GLU A 319 -1.38 -5.25 -12.33
N SER A 320 -1.76 -6.23 -11.50
CA SER A 320 -1.28 -7.62 -11.63
C SER A 320 -2.43 -8.60 -11.74
N ILE A 321 -2.45 -9.31 -12.87
CA ILE A 321 -3.37 -10.41 -13.21
C ILE A 321 -3.29 -11.53 -12.17
N MET A 322 -2.10 -11.80 -11.61
CA MET A 322 -1.85 -12.98 -10.77
C MET A 322 -2.45 -12.92 -9.36
N THR A 323 -2.67 -11.75 -8.76
CA THR A 323 -3.21 -11.67 -7.38
C THR A 323 -4.71 -11.85 -7.33
N THR A 324 -5.44 -11.33 -8.31
CA THR A 324 -6.90 -11.41 -8.38
C THR A 324 -7.32 -12.78 -8.93
N GLU A 325 -6.67 -13.26 -10.00
CA GLU A 325 -6.98 -14.55 -10.61
C GLU A 325 -6.64 -15.75 -9.71
N ARG A 326 -5.51 -15.73 -9.00
CA ARG A 326 -5.13 -16.84 -8.09
C ARG A 326 -5.94 -16.87 -6.80
N TYR A 327 -6.30 -15.72 -6.26
CA TYR A 327 -7.16 -15.62 -5.06
C TYR A 327 -8.57 -16.12 -5.38
N LEU A 328 -9.15 -15.62 -6.47
CA LEU A 328 -10.50 -15.97 -6.88
C LEU A 328 -10.60 -17.44 -7.30
N ARG A 329 -9.60 -18.00 -7.99
CA ARG A 329 -9.57 -19.46 -8.29
C ARG A 329 -9.49 -20.34 -7.03
N GLU A 330 -8.72 -19.95 -6.01
CA GLU A 330 -8.65 -20.70 -4.74
C GLU A 330 -10.00 -20.66 -3.99
N GLN A 331 -10.74 -19.55 -4.07
CA GLN A 331 -12.06 -19.41 -3.45
C GLN A 331 -13.17 -20.15 -4.22
N THR A 332 -13.22 -20.05 -5.55
CA THR A 332 -14.12 -20.86 -6.38
C THR A 332 -13.87 -22.35 -6.17
N ARG A 333 -12.60 -22.76 -6.03
CA ARG A 333 -12.23 -24.14 -5.71
C ARG A 333 -12.79 -24.58 -4.34
N ARG A 334 -12.76 -23.70 -3.34
CA ARG A 334 -13.34 -23.98 -2.00
C ARG A 334 -14.86 -24.02 -2.01
N GLN A 335 -15.53 -23.08 -2.69
CA GLN A 335 -16.98 -23.10 -2.85
C GLN A 335 -17.43 -24.36 -3.57
N ASN A 336 -16.82 -24.69 -4.72
CA ASN A 336 -17.13 -25.93 -5.45
C ASN A 336 -16.88 -27.18 -4.60
N MET A 337 -15.80 -27.22 -3.79
CA MET A 337 -15.56 -28.32 -2.84
C MET A 337 -16.63 -28.40 -1.75
N ALA A 338 -17.14 -27.28 -1.25
CA ALA A 338 -18.21 -27.23 -0.25
C ALA A 338 -19.60 -27.58 -0.84
N THR A 339 -19.81 -27.41 -2.15
CA THR A 339 -21.05 -27.78 -2.85
C THR A 339 -21.08 -29.26 -3.29
N ILE A 340 -19.95 -29.98 -3.22
CA ILE A 340 -19.93 -31.43 -3.45
C ILE A 340 -20.56 -32.14 -2.25
N HIS A 341 -21.88 -32.36 -2.30
CA HIS A 341 -22.58 -33.31 -1.45
C HIS A 341 -22.47 -34.72 -2.04
N MET A 342 -21.31 -35.37 -1.91
CA MET A 342 -21.14 -36.82 -2.14
C MET A 342 -20.79 -37.57 -0.84
N GLY A 343 -21.31 -37.11 0.31
CA GLY A 343 -20.98 -37.71 1.61
C GLY A 343 -22.11 -38.51 2.27
N ASN A 344 -23.38 -38.18 2.01
CA ASN A 344 -24.51 -38.79 2.72
C ASN A 344 -25.33 -39.78 1.87
N SER A 345 -24.86 -40.13 0.67
CA SER A 345 -25.49 -41.14 -0.21
C SER A 345 -24.54 -42.26 -0.61
N LEU A 346 -23.39 -42.38 0.07
CA LEU A 346 -22.43 -43.45 -0.12
C LEU A 346 -22.03 -44.07 1.23
N PHE A 347 -23.00 -44.35 2.11
CA PHE A 347 -23.00 -45.44 3.09
C PHE A 347 -24.43 -45.76 3.49
#